data_AF-A0A3L6JA33-F1
#
_entry.id   AF-A0A3L6JA33-F1
#
_cell.length_a   1.000
_cell.length_b   1.000
_cell.length_c   1.000
_cell.angle_alpha   90.00
_cell.angle_beta   90.00
_cell.angle_gamma   90.00
#
_symmetry.space_group_name_H-M   'P 1'
#
loop_
_entity.id
_entity.type
_entity.pdbx_description
1 polymer ?
#
loop_
_entity_poly.entity_id
_entity_poly.type
_entity_poly.pdbx_seq_one_letter_code
_entity_poly.pdbx_strand_id
1 'polypeptide(L)'
;MSETSEMWHHVLSAFEDWIDYEATGFGPWTGYFSIDNLRDLTDDERLAWMRSMCDEIIPGRVEKCRAASVALEDFLPYMPDPETIETVRSMIELSNVIEHAMLRQSDMIFDMMEEYSPSGLDDIVQYLSSLSEAEEDVRHHMSLYSQGFGRLKSLGLEVSDDIA
;
A
#
# COMPACT_ATOMS: atom_id res chain seq x y z
N MET A 1 5.56 -14.28 -26.56
CA MET A 1 6.09 -14.69 -25.25
C MET A 1 5.28 -15.90 -24.79
N SER A 2 5.67 -16.61 -23.71
CA SER A 2 4.75 -17.61 -23.13
C SER A 2 3.62 -16.90 -22.40
N GLU A 3 2.44 -17.51 -22.31
CA GLU A 3 1.28 -16.95 -21.59
C GLU A 3 1.62 -16.68 -20.11
N THR A 4 2.37 -17.59 -19.47
CA THR A 4 2.94 -17.40 -18.12
C THR A 4 3.84 -16.16 -18.03
N SER A 5 4.63 -15.88 -19.07
CA SER A 5 5.52 -14.71 -19.09
C SER A 5 4.76 -13.40 -19.24
N GLU A 6 3.71 -13.39 -20.05
CA GLU A 6 2.82 -12.24 -20.19
C GLU A 6 2.10 -11.93 -18.87
N MET A 7 1.60 -12.97 -18.20
CA MET A 7 0.94 -12.82 -16.89
C MET A 7 1.90 -12.40 -15.78
N TRP A 8 3.13 -12.90 -15.80
CA TRP A 8 4.15 -12.43 -14.86
C TRP A 8 4.48 -10.95 -15.06
N HIS A 9 4.59 -10.49 -16.30
CA HIS A 9 4.80 -9.08 -16.59
C HIS A 9 3.63 -8.21 -16.10
N HIS A 10 2.40 -8.71 -16.20
CA HIS A 10 1.23 -8.02 -15.63
C HIS A 10 1.33 -7.89 -14.11
N VAL A 11 1.77 -8.93 -13.40
CA VAL A 11 2.05 -8.86 -11.95
C VAL A 11 3.10 -7.79 -11.66
N LEU A 12 4.25 -7.83 -12.33
CA LEU A 12 5.32 -6.86 -12.10
C LEU A 12 4.86 -5.42 -12.35
N SER A 13 4.16 -5.18 -13.46
CA SER A 13 3.64 -3.86 -13.79
C SER A 13 2.65 -3.35 -12.73
N ALA A 14 1.78 -4.20 -12.19
CA ALA A 14 0.85 -3.79 -11.12
C ALA A 14 1.59 -3.40 -9.82
N PHE A 15 2.67 -4.09 -9.49
CA PHE A 15 3.52 -3.75 -8.33
C PHE A 15 4.35 -2.48 -8.56
N GLU A 16 4.91 -2.29 -9.76
CA GLU A 16 5.61 -1.05 -10.13
C GLU A 16 4.68 0.16 -10.02
N ASP A 17 3.46 0.05 -10.57
CA ASP A 17 2.41 1.04 -10.47
C ASP A 17 2.07 1.40 -9.01
N TRP A 18 2.04 0.40 -8.12
CA TRP A 18 1.77 0.62 -6.71
C TRP A 18 2.96 1.30 -6.01
N ILE A 19 4.20 0.84 -6.26
CA ILE A 19 5.42 1.45 -5.71
C ILE A 19 5.53 2.91 -6.14
N ASP A 20 5.26 3.21 -7.41
CA ASP A 20 5.28 4.57 -7.94
C ASP A 20 4.22 5.45 -7.26
N TYR A 21 3.02 4.92 -7.02
CA TYR A 21 1.98 5.63 -6.28
C TYR A 21 2.36 5.91 -4.82
N GLU A 22 2.94 4.92 -4.11
CA GLU A 22 3.42 5.11 -2.75
C GLU A 22 4.53 6.18 -2.70
N ALA A 23 5.42 6.24 -3.70
CA ALA A 23 6.52 7.19 -3.75
C ALA A 23 6.09 8.62 -4.14
N THR A 24 5.15 8.75 -5.07
CA THR A 24 4.81 10.05 -5.70
C THR A 24 3.46 10.61 -5.27
N GLY A 25 2.49 9.75 -5.00
CA GLY A 25 1.15 10.14 -4.56
C GLY A 25 1.07 10.26 -3.05
N PHE A 26 1.44 9.20 -2.32
CA PHE A 26 1.26 9.13 -0.87
C PHE A 26 2.46 9.64 -0.06
N GLY A 27 3.69 9.27 -0.43
CA GLY A 27 4.92 9.60 0.28
C GLY A 27 5.08 11.07 0.69
N PRO A 28 4.76 12.06 -0.17
CA PRO A 28 4.82 13.48 0.21
C PRO A 28 3.97 13.86 1.43
N TRP A 29 2.92 13.09 1.74
CA TRP A 29 1.97 13.39 2.81
C TRP A 29 2.32 12.73 4.14
N THR A 30 3.18 11.71 4.17
CA THR A 30 3.51 11.00 5.42
C THR A 30 4.26 11.88 6.41
N GLY A 31 4.88 12.97 5.94
CA GLY A 31 5.44 13.99 6.82
C GLY A 31 4.40 14.59 7.77
N TYR A 32 3.15 14.72 7.34
CA TYR A 32 2.07 15.28 8.15
C TYR A 32 1.54 14.34 9.23
N PHE A 33 2.07 13.12 9.36
CA PHE A 33 1.83 12.27 10.54
C PHE A 33 2.62 12.73 11.77
N SER A 34 3.21 13.92 11.73
CA SER A 34 3.89 14.57 12.84
C SER A 34 3.26 15.93 13.15
N ILE A 35 3.13 16.21 14.44
CA ILE A 35 2.63 17.50 14.93
C ILE A 35 3.50 18.67 14.47
N ASP A 36 4.81 18.47 14.34
CA ASP A 36 5.74 19.53 13.97
C ASP A 36 5.50 19.99 12.53
N ASN A 37 5.20 19.06 11.62
CA ASN A 37 4.90 19.40 10.23
C ASN A 37 3.48 19.98 10.06
N LEU A 38 2.52 19.60 10.90
CA LEU A 38 1.18 20.20 10.88
C LEU A 38 1.14 21.63 11.44
N ARG A 39 2.03 21.97 12.37
CA ARG A 39 2.09 23.32 12.98
C ARG A 39 2.36 24.42 11.97
N ASP A 40 3.12 24.11 10.92
CA ASP A 40 3.47 25.07 9.87
C ASP A 40 2.31 25.36 8.90
N LEU A 41 1.24 24.56 8.95
CA LEU A 41 0.04 24.73 8.13
C LEU A 41 -1.00 25.61 8.80
N THR A 42 -1.83 26.27 8.01
CA THR A 42 -3.09 26.90 8.46
C THR A 42 -4.17 25.86 8.77
N ASP A 43 -5.23 26.25 9.48
CA ASP A 43 -6.36 25.36 9.78
C ASP A 43 -7.02 24.80 8.52
N ASP A 44 -7.20 25.64 7.50
CA ASP A 44 -7.79 25.24 6.22
C ASP A 44 -6.89 24.22 5.49
N GLU A 45 -5.57 24.40 5.54
CA GLU A 45 -4.61 23.46 4.93
C GLU A 45 -4.59 22.11 5.65
N ARG A 46 -4.68 22.09 6.98
CA ARG A 46 -4.76 20.84 7.77
C ARG A 46 -6.03 20.08 7.43
N LEU A 47 -7.18 20.76 7.42
CA LEU A 47 -8.46 20.14 7.06
C LEU A 47 -8.48 19.67 5.59
N ALA A 48 -7.89 20.45 4.68
CA ALA A 48 -7.77 20.07 3.28
C ALA A 48 -6.90 18.81 3.12
N TRP A 49 -5.80 18.71 3.85
CA TRP A 49 -4.98 17.50 3.90
C TRP A 49 -5.76 16.30 4.42
N MET A 50 -6.43 16.41 5.57
CA MET A 50 -7.23 15.31 6.13
C MET A 50 -8.29 14.81 5.16
N ARG A 51 -8.98 15.73 4.47
CA ARG A 51 -9.96 15.37 3.44
C ARG A 51 -9.31 14.69 2.24
N SER A 52 -8.22 15.24 1.71
CA SER A 52 -7.49 14.62 0.58
C SER A 52 -7.02 13.21 0.93
N MET A 53 -6.59 12.98 2.17
CA MET A 53 -6.22 11.65 2.65
C MET A 53 -7.37 10.65 2.57
N CYS A 54 -8.57 11.04 3.02
CA CYS A 54 -9.77 10.18 3.00
C CYS A 54 -10.38 10.04 1.59
N ASP A 55 -10.40 11.10 0.80
CA ASP A 55 -11.17 11.17 -0.45
C ASP A 55 -10.36 10.70 -1.67
N GLU A 56 -9.03 10.81 -1.62
CA GLU A 56 -8.15 10.59 -2.78
C GLU A 56 -6.97 9.67 -2.45
N ILE A 57 -6.15 10.06 -1.47
CA ILE A 57 -4.83 9.44 -1.30
C ILE A 57 -4.95 8.00 -0.82
N ILE A 58 -5.62 7.74 0.31
CA ILE A 58 -5.79 6.37 0.83
C ILE A 58 -6.63 5.50 -0.11
N PRO A 59 -7.76 5.97 -0.67
CA PRO A 59 -8.49 5.22 -1.68
C PRO A 59 -7.61 4.79 -2.87
N GLY A 60 -6.74 5.68 -3.37
CA GLY A 60 -5.81 5.33 -4.44
C GLY A 60 -4.76 4.29 -4.02
N ARG A 61 -4.27 4.32 -2.77
CA ARG A 61 -3.39 3.25 -2.25
C ARG A 61 -4.10 1.91 -2.22
N VAL A 62 -5.34 1.89 -1.72
CA VAL A 62 -6.17 0.69 -1.66
C VAL A 62 -6.44 0.14 -3.07
N GLU A 63 -6.74 1.01 -4.03
CA GLU A 63 -6.93 0.61 -5.43
C GLU A 63 -5.68 -0.05 -6.02
N LYS A 64 -4.50 0.54 -5.80
CA LYS A 64 -3.23 -0.03 -6.29
C LYS A 64 -2.87 -1.36 -5.61
N CYS A 65 -3.07 -1.46 -4.30
CA CYS A 65 -2.92 -2.72 -3.56
C CYS A 65 -3.85 -3.81 -4.10
N ARG A 66 -5.13 -3.49 -4.35
CA ARG A 66 -6.11 -4.40 -4.95
C ARG A 66 -5.72 -4.82 -6.37
N ALA A 67 -5.26 -3.89 -7.19
CA ALA A 67 -4.81 -4.20 -8.55
C ALA A 67 -3.64 -5.21 -8.55
N ALA A 68 -2.67 -5.04 -7.65
CA ALA A 68 -1.59 -6.01 -7.46
C ALA A 68 -2.11 -7.39 -6.99
N SER A 69 -3.11 -7.41 -6.11
CA SER A 69 -3.79 -8.64 -5.68
C SER A 69 -4.50 -9.35 -6.83
N VAL A 70 -5.27 -8.62 -7.65
CA VAL A 70 -5.95 -9.17 -8.82
C VAL A 70 -4.95 -9.73 -9.83
N ALA A 71 -3.84 -9.02 -10.08
CA ALA A 71 -2.81 -9.53 -10.97
C ALA A 71 -2.21 -10.87 -10.48
N LEU A 72 -2.02 -11.02 -9.17
CA LEU A 72 -1.59 -12.30 -8.56
C LEU A 72 -2.67 -13.38 -8.68
N GLU A 73 -3.94 -13.04 -8.50
CA GLU A 73 -5.06 -13.96 -8.69
C GLU A 73 -5.15 -14.46 -10.14
N ASP A 74 -4.98 -13.57 -11.11
CA ASP A 74 -4.94 -13.91 -12.53
C ASP A 74 -3.70 -14.74 -12.88
N PHE A 75 -2.61 -14.62 -12.12
CA PHE A 75 -1.39 -15.40 -12.30
C PHE A 75 -1.46 -16.82 -11.72
N LEU A 76 -2.29 -17.05 -10.69
CA LEU A 76 -2.44 -18.36 -10.03
C LEU A 76 -2.67 -19.55 -10.96
N PRO A 77 -3.52 -19.49 -12.01
CA PRO A 77 -3.77 -20.61 -12.91
C PRO A 77 -2.54 -21.09 -13.68
N TYR A 78 -1.48 -20.28 -13.75
CA TYR A 78 -0.26 -20.57 -14.50
C TYR A 78 0.84 -21.18 -13.62
N MET A 79 0.57 -21.42 -12.34
CA MET A 79 1.54 -21.98 -11.40
C MET A 79 1.76 -23.48 -11.65
N PRO A 80 3.02 -23.92 -11.79
CA PRO A 80 3.34 -25.28 -12.21
C PRO A 80 3.16 -26.35 -11.12
N ASP A 81 3.16 -25.94 -9.84
CA ASP A 81 3.19 -26.86 -8.72
C ASP A 81 2.52 -26.29 -7.44
N PRO A 82 2.24 -27.12 -6.42
CA PRO A 82 1.58 -26.67 -5.21
C PRO A 82 2.35 -25.62 -4.39
N GLU A 83 3.68 -25.62 -4.41
CA GLU A 83 4.50 -24.71 -3.61
C GLU A 83 4.48 -23.29 -4.20
N THR A 84 4.53 -23.20 -5.54
CA THR A 84 4.35 -21.92 -6.25
C THR A 84 2.93 -21.37 -6.04
N ILE A 85 1.91 -22.22 -6.10
CA ILE A 85 0.51 -21.84 -5.77
C ILE A 85 0.39 -21.29 -4.35
N GLU A 86 0.96 -21.98 -3.36
CA GLU A 86 0.93 -21.54 -1.95
C GLU A 86 1.60 -20.18 -1.77
N THR A 87 2.75 -19.98 -2.41
CA THR A 87 3.48 -18.71 -2.36
C THR A 87 2.64 -17.55 -2.90
N VAL A 88 2.03 -17.72 -4.08
CA VAL A 88 1.17 -16.68 -4.67
C VAL A 88 -0.06 -16.41 -3.80
N ARG A 89 -0.69 -17.46 -3.22
CA ARG A 89 -1.80 -17.29 -2.28
C ARG A 89 -1.41 -16.51 -1.04
N SER A 90 -0.25 -16.78 -0.44
CA SER A 90 0.23 -15.99 0.70
C SER A 90 0.50 -14.53 0.33
N MET A 91 0.94 -14.25 -0.91
CA MET A 91 1.08 -12.88 -1.39
C MET A 91 -0.28 -12.17 -1.56
N ILE A 92 -1.32 -12.87 -2.00
CA ILE A 92 -2.70 -12.35 -2.07
C ILE A 92 -3.25 -12.09 -0.65
N GLU A 93 -3.03 -13.01 0.29
CA GLU A 93 -3.41 -12.82 1.69
C GLU A 93 -2.71 -11.61 2.31
N LEU A 94 -1.44 -11.38 1.97
CA LEU A 94 -0.69 -10.20 2.39
C LEU A 94 -1.32 -8.91 1.85
N SER A 95 -1.81 -8.90 0.60
CA SER A 95 -2.54 -7.75 0.04
C SER A 95 -3.76 -7.39 0.89
N ASN A 96 -4.52 -8.40 1.34
CA ASN A 96 -5.67 -8.17 2.20
C ASN A 96 -5.27 -7.56 3.55
N VAL A 97 -4.17 -8.02 4.15
CA VAL A 97 -3.67 -7.46 5.42
C VAL A 97 -3.31 -5.98 5.25
N ILE A 98 -2.61 -5.65 4.16
CA ILE A 98 -2.20 -4.29 3.84
C ILE A 98 -3.41 -3.39 3.57
N GLU A 99 -4.37 -3.86 2.77
CA GLU A 99 -5.61 -3.13 2.49
C GLU A 99 -6.36 -2.77 3.78
N HIS A 100 -6.55 -3.72 4.69
CA HIS A 100 -7.24 -3.46 5.95
C HIS A 100 -6.49 -2.43 6.81
N ALA A 101 -5.16 -2.46 6.82
CA ALA A 101 -4.36 -1.46 7.53
C ALA A 101 -4.52 -0.06 6.93
N MET A 102 -4.54 0.06 5.59
CA MET A 102 -4.79 1.32 4.89
C MET A 102 -6.21 1.86 5.16
N LEU A 103 -7.23 1.01 5.12
CA LEU A 103 -8.61 1.41 5.45
C LEU A 103 -8.71 1.92 6.89
N ARG A 104 -8.03 1.26 7.84
CA ARG A 104 -7.95 1.73 9.22
C ARG A 104 -7.27 3.09 9.35
N GLN A 105 -6.26 3.39 8.55
CA GLN A 105 -5.68 4.74 8.49
C GLN A 105 -6.71 5.77 8.03
N SER A 106 -7.58 5.43 7.07
CA SER A 106 -8.66 6.33 6.65
C SER A 106 -9.64 6.61 7.79
N ASP A 107 -10.04 5.58 8.54
CA ASP A 107 -10.92 5.73 9.71
C ASP A 107 -10.27 6.63 10.77
N MET A 108 -8.98 6.43 11.05
CA MET A 108 -8.23 7.26 12.01
C MET A 108 -8.15 8.74 11.58
N ILE A 109 -7.99 9.02 10.27
CA ILE A 109 -7.96 10.40 9.77
C ILE A 109 -9.34 11.03 9.83
N PHE A 110 -10.39 10.25 9.56
CA PHE A 110 -11.76 10.72 9.69
C PHE A 110 -12.08 11.12 11.13
N ASP A 111 -11.80 10.24 12.10
CA ASP A 111 -11.97 10.52 13.53
C ASP A 111 -11.13 11.73 13.97
N MET A 112 -9.89 11.82 13.49
CA MET A 112 -9.00 12.95 13.75
C MET A 112 -9.59 14.27 13.23
N MET A 113 -10.22 14.27 12.06
CA MET A 113 -10.87 15.44 11.49
C MET A 113 -12.08 15.89 12.32
N GLU A 114 -12.86 14.95 12.86
CA GLU A 114 -13.99 15.25 13.74
C GLU A 114 -13.52 15.90 15.06
N GLU A 115 -12.44 15.38 15.66
CA GLU A 115 -11.86 15.89 16.91
C GLU A 115 -11.04 17.18 16.73
N TYR A 116 -10.45 17.40 15.55
CA TYR A 116 -9.75 18.63 15.24
C TYR A 116 -10.68 19.85 15.23
N SER A 117 -11.88 19.70 14.67
CA SER A 117 -12.83 20.81 14.47
C SER A 117 -13.25 21.56 15.76
N PRO A 118 -13.44 20.91 16.92
CA PRO A 118 -13.74 21.60 18.18
C PRO A 118 -12.51 22.05 18.98
N SER A 119 -11.38 21.34 18.89
CA SER A 119 -10.28 21.45 19.87
C SER A 119 -8.91 21.83 19.29
N GLY A 120 -8.75 21.84 17.97
CA GLY A 120 -7.48 22.14 17.32
C GLY A 120 -6.43 21.05 17.50
N LEU A 121 -5.15 21.44 17.58
CA LEU A 121 -4.03 20.51 17.48
C LEU A 121 -3.77 19.62 18.71
N ASP A 122 -4.21 20.04 19.91
CA ASP A 122 -3.85 19.34 21.15
C ASP A 122 -4.51 17.96 21.27
N ASP A 123 -5.73 17.80 20.75
CA ASP A 123 -6.51 16.56 20.88
C ASP A 123 -6.21 15.55 19.75
N ILE A 124 -5.49 15.96 18.70
CA ILE A 124 -5.16 15.07 17.57
C ILE A 124 -3.82 14.34 17.69
N VAL A 125 -2.99 14.69 18.68
CA VAL A 125 -1.61 14.17 18.80
C VAL A 125 -1.56 12.64 18.85
N GLN A 126 -2.52 12.02 19.55
CA GLN A 126 -2.61 10.56 19.63
C GLN A 126 -2.87 9.91 18.27
N TYR A 127 -3.71 10.53 17.42
CA TYR A 127 -4.01 10.03 16.09
C TYR A 127 -2.78 10.06 15.19
N LEU A 128 -1.98 11.11 15.27
CA LEU A 128 -0.73 11.24 14.50
C LEU A 128 0.28 10.13 14.85
N SER A 129 0.38 9.78 16.14
CA SER A 129 1.20 8.63 16.58
C SER A 129 0.67 7.32 16.02
N SER A 130 -0.65 7.07 16.15
CA SER A 130 -1.26 5.85 15.63
C SER A 130 -1.21 5.74 14.10
N LEU A 131 -1.29 6.86 13.37
CA LEU A 131 -1.12 6.91 11.92
C LEU A 131 0.31 6.56 11.51
N SER A 132 1.31 7.08 12.24
CA SER A 132 2.72 6.75 12.02
C SER A 132 3.01 5.26 12.25
N GLU A 133 2.48 4.70 13.34
CA GLU A 133 2.62 3.27 13.65
C GLU A 133 1.94 2.40 12.58
N ALA A 134 0.70 2.72 12.22
CA ALA A 134 -0.03 1.99 11.17
C ALA A 134 0.68 2.09 9.81
N GLU A 135 1.34 3.22 9.53
CA GLU A 135 2.13 3.37 8.31
C GLU A 135 3.40 2.51 8.32
N GLU A 136 4.08 2.41 9.46
CA GLU A 136 5.21 1.50 9.61
C GLU A 136 4.78 0.03 9.44
N ASP A 137 3.61 -0.34 9.99
CA ASP A 137 3.02 -1.66 9.78
C ASP A 137 2.73 -1.92 8.30
N VAL A 138 2.14 -0.97 7.57
CA VAL A 138 1.92 -1.10 6.11
C VAL A 138 3.24 -1.31 5.38
N ARG A 139 4.26 -0.47 5.64
CA ARG A 139 5.59 -0.59 5.02
C ARG A 139 6.26 -1.92 5.35
N HIS A 140 6.12 -2.39 6.57
CA HIS A 140 6.64 -3.68 6.99
C HIS A 140 6.02 -4.80 6.15
N HIS A 141 4.69 -4.85 6.06
CA HIS A 141 4.00 -5.85 5.26
C HIS A 141 4.36 -5.75 3.78
N MET A 142 4.42 -4.55 3.20
CA MET A 142 4.86 -4.34 1.82
C MET A 142 6.28 -4.91 1.58
N SER A 143 7.18 -4.78 2.55
CA SER A 143 8.55 -5.33 2.42
C SER A 143 8.57 -6.86 2.31
N LEU A 144 7.56 -7.56 2.84
CA LEU A 144 7.48 -9.02 2.78
C LEU A 144 7.24 -9.55 1.36
N TYR A 145 6.73 -8.73 0.44
CA TYR A 145 6.62 -9.13 -0.97
C TYR A 145 7.98 -9.49 -1.58
N SER A 146 9.07 -8.84 -1.15
CA SER A 146 10.43 -9.20 -1.61
C SER A 146 10.77 -10.66 -1.33
N GLN A 147 10.27 -11.22 -0.22
CA GLN A 147 10.44 -12.62 0.14
C GLN A 147 9.58 -13.53 -0.75
N GLY A 148 8.34 -13.13 -1.05
CA GLY A 148 7.46 -13.82 -1.99
C GLY A 148 8.06 -13.90 -3.40
N PHE A 149 8.47 -12.75 -3.94
CA PHE A 149 9.17 -12.66 -5.22
C PHE A 149 10.47 -13.48 -5.23
N GLY A 150 11.27 -13.40 -4.18
CA GLY A 150 12.49 -14.20 -4.02
C GLY A 150 12.23 -15.71 -4.00
N ARG A 151 11.12 -16.14 -3.36
CA ARG A 151 10.70 -17.54 -3.33
C ARG A 151 10.25 -18.01 -4.72
N LEU A 152 9.40 -17.25 -5.41
CA LEU A 152 8.99 -17.56 -6.79
C LEU A 152 10.20 -17.67 -7.72
N LYS A 153 11.18 -16.76 -7.58
CA LYS A 153 12.47 -16.83 -8.27
C LYS A 153 13.22 -18.14 -7.99
N SER A 154 13.34 -18.52 -6.72
CA SER A 154 14.04 -19.75 -6.33
C SER A 154 13.38 -21.03 -6.84
N LEU A 155 12.07 -20.97 -7.12
CA LEU A 155 11.26 -22.04 -7.69
C LEU A 155 11.30 -22.04 -9.24
N GLY A 156 12.05 -21.12 -9.86
CA GLY A 156 12.26 -21.09 -11.31
C GLY A 156 11.19 -20.35 -12.10
N LEU A 157 10.37 -19.50 -11.46
CA LEU A 157 9.36 -18.67 -12.12
C LEU A 157 9.90 -17.33 -12.65
N GLU A 158 11.21 -17.12 -12.64
CA GLU A 158 11.78 -15.99 -13.37
C GLU A 158 11.57 -16.16 -14.86
N VAL A 159 10.79 -15.27 -15.46
CA VAL A 159 10.91 -14.97 -16.88
C VAL A 159 12.30 -14.37 -17.07
N SER A 160 13.17 -15.02 -17.84
CA SER A 160 14.51 -14.51 -18.13
C SER A 160 14.47 -13.04 -18.57
N ASP A 161 15.45 -12.25 -18.10
CA ASP A 161 15.78 -10.89 -18.55
C ASP A 161 16.19 -10.82 -20.05
N ASP A 162 15.80 -11.79 -20.88
CA ASP A 162 15.99 -11.78 -22.33
C ASP A 162 14.97 -10.84 -23.00
N ILE A 163 14.96 -9.59 -22.53
CA ILE A 163 14.58 -8.42 -23.31
C ILE A 163 15.80 -7.50 -23.28
N ALA A 164 16.76 -7.84 -24.15
CA ALA A 164 17.83 -6.97 -24.59
C ALA A 164 17.36 -6.05 -25.72
#